data_AF-A0A925NSW4-F1
#
_entry.id   AF-A0A925NSW4-F1
#
_cell.length_a   1.000
_cell.length_b   1.000
_cell.length_c   1.000
_cell.angle_alpha   90.00
_cell.angle_beta   90.00
_cell.angle_gamma   90.00
#
_symmetry.space_group_name_H-M   'P 1'
#
loop_
_entity.id
_entity.type
_entity.pdbx_description
1 polymer ?
#
loop_
_entity_poly.entity_id
_entity_poly.type
_entity_poly.pdbx_seq_one_letter_code
_entity_poly.pdbx_strand_id
1 'polypeptide(L)'
;EQDLDWVPIDAEKLKRVYDDLVTEAGATVLFQTFLAGVETDGEGHVTTLIVSNKKGLSALRAKVYVDCSGDADLSAWAGAEFQKGDELGQMQPSTLCFILSNVDQYAYKNGPELGWWDAKSPIHAIVDSGRYPEIVDKHLCHNIVGPGAVGFNAGHVWDVDNTDPETVSRALIKGRKLALAYRNALAEFHPAAFANAFLVATGSVLGIRETRRIIGDYVLCAEDYIDRRCFDDEICRNSYYIDLHLTKEEARTNGELEMAERFNRYEKGESHGIPYRCLTPRDLKNVLVAGRSISCDRSVQGSVRVMPVCLAMGEAAGMAAAHALRVPGVDVHAVDTNELRRRLRDEGAYLPTENQPVSGNKASPTTESCGVQKAGRAFTLVELLVVVAIIAVLATLIAPAFNNMGKASLLDAEGNRVVNLINHAGQNSVSKNAMTALIAASPDASGAYRALTLLEYVPEASEWTQFAKWETLKEGIVFDPSEFTTFTDSSVQPQPAFPPIRYRSASVGPYKYLIFLPNRSLLQDTSAQIKLAEGFFPSGASTPNYTRRAQDGTPANYYHVTVLGPTGRSKIDRP
;
A
#
# COMPACT_ATOMS: atom_id res chain seq x y z
N GLU A 1 2.57 -8.96 -40.84
CA GLU A 1 2.39 -8.81 -39.39
C GLU A 1 3.76 -8.81 -38.75
N GLN A 2 4.08 -7.83 -37.90
CA GLN A 2 5.26 -7.95 -37.04
C GLN A 2 4.84 -8.87 -35.91
N ASP A 3 5.37 -10.09 -35.89
CA ASP A 3 5.19 -11.03 -34.81
C ASP A 3 5.59 -10.33 -33.50
N LEU A 4 4.59 -9.99 -32.67
CA LEU A 4 4.79 -9.42 -31.34
C LEU A 4 5.23 -10.56 -30.42
N ASP A 5 6.50 -10.95 -30.53
CA ASP A 5 7.10 -12.06 -29.76
C ASP A 5 7.40 -11.63 -28.30
N TRP A 6 7.72 -10.35 -28.07
CA TRP A 6 7.86 -9.78 -26.72
C TRP A 6 7.81 -8.24 -26.75
N VAL A 7 6.92 -7.61 -25.98
CA VAL A 7 6.75 -6.15 -25.99
C VAL A 7 7.59 -5.50 -24.88
N PRO A 8 8.61 -4.68 -25.19
CA PRO A 8 9.32 -3.92 -24.17
C PRO A 8 8.38 -2.94 -23.46
N ILE A 9 8.44 -2.92 -22.14
CA ILE A 9 7.64 -2.03 -21.31
C ILE A 9 8.42 -0.74 -21.08
N ASP A 10 7.97 0.35 -21.70
CA ASP A 10 8.36 1.70 -21.31
C ASP A 10 7.55 2.10 -20.07
N ALA A 11 8.19 2.04 -18.89
CA ALA A 11 7.54 2.33 -17.61
C ALA A 11 7.04 3.78 -17.50
N GLU A 12 7.73 4.75 -18.10
CA GLU A 12 7.33 6.17 -18.05
C GLU A 12 6.15 6.47 -18.98
N LYS A 13 6.06 5.74 -20.10
CA LYS A 13 4.84 5.75 -20.92
C LYS A 13 3.69 5.06 -20.19
N LEU A 14 3.93 3.89 -19.61
CA LEU A 14 2.88 3.10 -18.97
C LEU A 14 2.21 3.84 -17.80
N LYS A 15 2.99 4.55 -16.97
CA LYS A 15 2.44 5.38 -15.87
C LYS A 15 1.38 6.36 -16.37
N ARG A 16 1.70 7.13 -17.43
CA ARG A 16 0.78 8.13 -17.99
C ARG A 16 -0.44 7.49 -18.62
N VAL A 17 -0.27 6.36 -19.31
CA VAL A 17 -1.41 5.59 -19.82
C VAL A 17 -2.33 5.15 -18.69
N TYR A 18 -1.79 4.68 -17.56
CA TYR A 18 -2.60 4.30 -16.41
C TYR A 18 -3.25 5.49 -15.72
N ASP A 19 -2.54 6.62 -15.58
CA ASP A 19 -3.10 7.86 -15.03
C ASP A 19 -4.28 8.33 -15.89
N ASP A 20 -4.12 8.36 -17.21
CA ASP A 20 -5.18 8.74 -18.16
C ASP A 20 -6.38 7.79 -18.05
N LEU A 21 -6.17 6.47 -18.13
CA LEU A 21 -7.25 5.47 -18.01
C LEU A 21 -8.06 5.60 -16.72
N VAL A 22 -7.39 5.79 -15.58
CA VAL A 22 -8.06 5.88 -14.28
C VAL A 22 -8.78 7.23 -14.12
N THR A 23 -8.15 8.33 -14.53
CA THR A 23 -8.73 9.66 -14.35
C THR A 23 -9.84 9.97 -15.35
N GLU A 24 -9.74 9.51 -16.60
CA GLU A 24 -10.81 9.63 -17.61
C GLU A 24 -12.06 8.83 -17.22
N ALA A 25 -11.90 7.72 -16.49
CA ALA A 25 -13.02 6.98 -15.90
C ALA A 25 -13.71 7.72 -14.72
N GLY A 26 -13.19 8.88 -14.31
CA GLY A 26 -13.72 9.68 -13.21
C GLY A 26 -13.28 9.24 -11.81
N ALA A 27 -12.29 8.34 -11.71
CA ALA A 27 -11.76 7.92 -10.42
C ALA A 27 -10.86 9.00 -9.80
N THR A 28 -10.94 9.12 -8.47
CA THR A 28 -10.03 9.99 -7.71
C THR A 28 -8.81 9.20 -7.25
N VAL A 29 -7.62 9.63 -7.67
CA VAL A 29 -6.35 8.97 -7.30
C VAL A 29 -5.71 9.67 -6.10
N LEU A 30 -5.32 8.88 -5.09
CA LEU A 30 -4.57 9.34 -3.92
C LEU A 30 -3.20 8.68 -3.85
N PHE A 31 -2.20 9.29 -4.46
CA PHE A 31 -0.81 8.85 -4.32
C PHE A 31 -0.29 9.06 -2.88
N GLN A 32 0.80 8.36 -2.54
CA GLN A 32 1.46 8.47 -1.22
C GLN A 32 0.50 8.24 -0.04
N THR A 33 -0.43 7.31 -0.24
CA THR A 33 -1.42 6.90 0.75
C THR A 33 -1.24 5.42 1.02
N PHE A 34 -0.88 5.08 2.25
CA PHE A 34 -0.60 3.72 2.68
C PHE A 34 -1.71 3.25 3.62
N LEU A 35 -2.16 2.01 3.47
CA LEU A 35 -3.08 1.41 4.42
C LEU A 35 -2.38 1.32 5.80
N ALA A 36 -3.09 1.73 6.84
CA ALA A 36 -2.60 1.75 8.22
C ALA A 36 -3.49 0.95 9.18
N GLY A 37 -4.72 0.64 8.78
CA GLY A 37 -5.64 -0.20 9.55
C GLY A 37 -6.92 -0.48 8.76
N VAL A 38 -7.65 -1.51 9.19
CA VAL A 38 -8.95 -1.89 8.63
C VAL A 38 -9.91 -2.13 9.78
N GLU A 39 -11.07 -1.49 9.72
CA GLU A 39 -12.16 -1.68 10.68
C GLU A 39 -13.26 -2.52 10.03
N THR A 40 -13.74 -3.53 10.75
CA THR A 40 -14.84 -4.40 10.32
C THR A 40 -15.99 -4.31 11.32
N ASP A 41 -17.18 -4.73 10.90
CA ASP A 41 -18.33 -4.86 11.81
C ASP A 41 -18.36 -6.18 12.59
N GLY A 42 -17.41 -7.08 12.31
CA GLY A 42 -17.36 -8.43 12.88
C GLY A 42 -18.28 -9.45 12.19
N GLU A 43 -19.06 -9.04 11.18
CA GLU A 43 -19.99 -9.90 10.43
C GLU A 43 -19.54 -10.12 8.97
N GLY A 44 -18.27 -9.82 8.69
CA GLY A 44 -17.64 -9.99 7.38
C GLY A 44 -17.69 -8.74 6.49
N HIS A 45 -18.12 -7.58 7.00
CA HIS A 45 -18.05 -6.34 6.24
C HIS A 45 -16.93 -5.43 6.74
N VAL A 46 -16.07 -5.02 5.82
CA VAL A 46 -15.15 -3.90 6.04
C VAL A 46 -15.97 -2.61 6.06
N THR A 47 -15.84 -1.84 7.11
CA THR A 47 -16.59 -0.59 7.28
C THR A 47 -15.74 0.63 6.94
N THR A 48 -14.45 0.60 7.29
CA THR A 48 -13.55 1.76 7.18
C THR A 48 -12.11 1.30 6.95
N LEU A 49 -11.41 1.95 6.02
CA LEU A 49 -9.95 1.89 5.93
C LEU A 49 -9.35 3.07 6.66
N ILE A 50 -8.35 2.81 7.50
CA ILE A 50 -7.47 3.85 8.05
C ILE A 50 -6.25 3.91 7.16
N VAL A 51 -5.95 5.09 6.63
CA VAL A 51 -4.80 5.31 5.75
C VAL A 51 -3.88 6.39 6.29
N SER A 52 -2.58 6.19 6.12
CA SER A 52 -1.54 7.17 6.41
C SER A 52 -1.14 7.89 5.11
N ASN A 53 -1.33 9.19 5.07
CA ASN A 53 -0.93 10.04 3.95
C ASN A 53 -0.47 11.41 4.44
N LYS A 54 -0.25 12.35 3.52
CA LYS A 54 0.23 13.71 3.87
C LYS A 54 -0.75 14.50 4.76
N LYS A 55 -2.03 14.14 4.81
CA LYS A 55 -3.04 14.69 5.73
C LYS A 55 -2.98 14.07 7.13
N GLY A 56 -2.06 13.13 7.37
CA GLY A 56 -2.00 12.32 8.59
C GLY A 56 -2.76 11.02 8.42
N LEU A 57 -3.27 10.48 9.53
CA LEU A 57 -4.20 9.36 9.50
C LEU A 57 -5.58 9.87 9.08
N SER A 58 -6.15 9.24 8.06
CA SER A 58 -7.48 9.56 7.55
C SER A 58 -8.30 8.29 7.36
N ALA A 59 -9.61 8.41 7.53
CA ALA A 59 -10.55 7.31 7.38
C ALA A 59 -11.23 7.40 5.99
N LEU A 60 -11.24 6.30 5.26
CA LEU A 60 -11.93 6.15 3.98
C LEU A 60 -13.03 5.10 4.13
N ARG A 61 -14.24 5.41 3.65
CA ARG A 61 -15.37 4.49 3.65
C ARG A 61 -15.85 4.26 2.24
N ALA A 62 -16.12 3.00 1.92
CA ALA A 62 -16.74 2.57 0.68
C ALA A 62 -17.75 1.46 0.99
N LYS A 63 -18.65 1.20 0.04
CA LYS A 63 -19.59 0.08 0.14
C LYS A 63 -18.90 -1.24 -0.20
N VAL A 64 -18.02 -1.22 -1.20
CA VAL A 64 -17.21 -2.34 -1.66
C VAL A 64 -15.75 -1.88 -1.73
N TYR A 65 -14.84 -2.78 -1.38
CA TYR A 65 -13.40 -2.55 -1.45
C TYR A 65 -12.77 -3.55 -2.42
N VAL A 66 -11.77 -3.10 -3.17
CA VAL A 66 -10.96 -3.98 -4.03
C VAL A 66 -9.53 -3.90 -3.54
N ASP A 67 -9.03 -5.01 -2.99
CA ASP A 67 -7.67 -5.17 -2.52
C ASP A 67 -6.75 -5.55 -3.69
N CYS A 68 -5.99 -4.55 -4.12
CA CYS A 68 -4.90 -4.70 -5.08
C CYS A 68 -3.57 -4.27 -4.46
N SER A 69 -3.38 -4.45 -3.14
CA SER A 69 -2.13 -4.05 -2.46
C SER A 69 -0.92 -4.87 -2.93
N GLY A 70 -1.18 -6.04 -3.52
CA GLY A 70 -0.18 -7.04 -3.89
C GLY A 70 0.21 -7.96 -2.74
N ASP A 71 -0.08 -7.59 -1.49
CA ASP A 71 0.25 -8.36 -0.29
C ASP A 71 -0.98 -8.75 0.54
N ALA A 72 -2.16 -8.55 -0.03
CA ALA A 72 -3.47 -8.77 0.58
C ALA A 72 -3.65 -8.03 1.92
N ASP A 73 -3.08 -6.83 2.07
CA ASP A 73 -3.05 -6.14 3.36
C ASP A 73 -4.45 -5.80 3.85
N LEU A 74 -5.33 -5.32 2.95
CA LEU A 74 -6.71 -5.00 3.32
C LEU A 74 -7.43 -6.27 3.77
N SER A 75 -7.32 -7.33 2.99
CA SER A 75 -8.04 -8.58 3.23
C SER A 75 -7.55 -9.30 4.48
N ALA A 76 -6.23 -9.41 4.65
CA ALA A 76 -5.63 -10.03 5.83
C ALA A 76 -5.93 -9.23 7.10
N TRP A 77 -5.88 -7.89 7.05
CA TRP A 77 -6.17 -7.05 8.23
C TRP A 77 -7.67 -7.00 8.55
N ALA A 78 -8.54 -7.26 7.56
CA ALA A 78 -9.96 -7.49 7.78
C ALA A 78 -10.29 -8.88 8.37
N GLY A 79 -9.30 -9.78 8.45
CA GLY A 79 -9.44 -11.11 9.03
C GLY A 79 -9.68 -12.25 8.05
N ALA A 80 -9.52 -12.03 6.73
CA ALA A 80 -9.61 -13.12 5.76
C ALA A 80 -8.51 -14.17 5.97
N GLU A 81 -8.86 -15.44 5.81
CA GLU A 81 -7.89 -16.53 5.79
C GLU A 81 -6.92 -16.40 4.60
N PHE A 82 -5.64 -16.72 4.80
CA PHE A 82 -4.62 -16.72 3.76
C PHE A 82 -3.53 -17.77 3.98
N GLN A 83 -2.87 -18.15 2.89
CA GLN A 83 -1.60 -18.86 2.87
C GLN A 83 -0.45 -17.91 2.58
N LYS A 84 0.76 -18.23 3.05
CA LYS A 84 1.94 -17.39 2.84
C LYS A 84 3.22 -18.23 2.84
N GLY A 85 3.95 -18.21 1.72
CA GLY A 85 5.18 -19.00 1.54
C GLY A 85 4.94 -20.48 1.33
N ASP A 86 6.01 -21.25 1.53
CA ASP A 86 6.00 -22.71 1.65
C ASP A 86 5.64 -23.19 3.08
N GLU A 87 5.75 -24.50 3.32
CA GLU A 87 5.49 -25.13 4.63
C GLU A 87 6.40 -24.61 5.76
N LEU A 88 7.56 -24.04 5.41
CA LEU A 88 8.52 -23.45 6.35
C LEU A 88 8.38 -21.92 6.43
N GLY A 89 7.41 -21.33 5.71
CA GLY A 89 7.20 -19.89 5.65
C GLY A 89 8.24 -19.15 4.80
N GLN A 90 8.98 -19.83 3.93
CA GLN A 90 9.92 -19.20 2.99
C GLN A 90 9.19 -18.72 1.73
N MET A 91 9.49 -17.49 1.29
CA MET A 91 8.94 -16.92 0.05
C MET A 91 9.86 -17.20 -1.13
N GLN A 92 9.28 -17.16 -2.34
CA GLN A 92 10.05 -16.99 -3.57
C GLN A 92 10.92 -15.70 -3.50
N PRO A 93 12.15 -15.72 -4.05
CA PRO A 93 13.04 -14.56 -4.00
C PRO A 93 12.45 -13.35 -4.72
N SER A 94 12.79 -12.16 -4.23
CA SER A 94 12.46 -10.90 -4.92
C SER A 94 13.57 -10.47 -5.88
N THR A 95 13.29 -9.49 -6.74
CA THR A 95 14.32 -8.86 -7.59
C THR A 95 14.15 -7.35 -7.57
N LEU A 96 15.24 -6.60 -7.35
CA LEU A 96 15.23 -5.16 -7.56
C LEU A 96 15.67 -4.87 -8.99
N CYS A 97 14.71 -4.64 -9.89
CA CYS A 97 15.00 -4.31 -11.28
C CYS A 97 15.84 -3.03 -11.38
N PHE A 98 16.63 -2.91 -12.43
CA PHE A 98 17.47 -1.72 -12.66
C PHE A 98 17.64 -1.42 -14.14
N ILE A 99 18.09 -0.21 -14.45
CA ILE A 99 18.30 0.26 -15.82
C ILE A 99 19.76 0.70 -15.99
N LEU A 100 20.41 0.16 -17.01
CA LEU A 100 21.69 0.65 -17.49
C LEU A 100 21.47 1.51 -18.74
N SER A 101 22.15 2.65 -18.82
CA SER A 101 22.15 3.52 -20.00
C SER A 101 23.55 3.64 -20.58
N ASN A 102 23.65 4.27 -21.76
CA ASN A 102 24.84 4.33 -22.59
C ASN A 102 25.37 2.92 -22.97
N VAL A 103 24.44 1.99 -23.17
CA VAL A 103 24.71 0.66 -23.72
C VAL A 103 24.87 0.79 -25.23
N ASP A 104 25.96 0.24 -25.78
CA ASP A 104 26.11 0.14 -27.23
C ASP A 104 25.09 -0.86 -27.77
N GLN A 105 24.04 -0.34 -28.42
CA GLN A 105 22.94 -1.16 -28.89
C GLN A 105 23.32 -2.10 -30.03
N TYR A 106 24.32 -1.74 -30.84
CA TYR A 106 24.74 -2.61 -31.92
C TYR A 106 25.45 -3.83 -31.35
N ALA A 107 26.39 -3.63 -30.43
CA ALA A 107 27.08 -4.70 -29.73
C ALA A 107 26.13 -5.53 -28.86
N TYR A 108 25.15 -4.90 -28.21
CA TYR A 108 24.13 -5.61 -27.42
C TYR A 108 23.24 -6.50 -28.30
N LYS A 109 22.74 -6.00 -29.45
CA LYS A 109 21.83 -6.75 -30.33
C LYS A 109 22.53 -7.85 -31.13
N ASN A 110 23.80 -7.64 -31.47
CA ASN A 110 24.59 -8.57 -32.27
C ASN A 110 25.59 -9.37 -31.41
N GLY A 111 25.53 -9.21 -30.10
CA GLY A 111 26.33 -9.93 -29.11
C GLY A 111 25.70 -11.26 -28.70
N PRO A 112 26.27 -11.94 -27.70
CA PRO A 112 25.63 -13.10 -27.09
C PRO A 112 24.34 -12.70 -26.39
N GLU A 113 23.38 -13.62 -26.36
CA GLU A 113 22.20 -13.52 -25.48
C GLU A 113 22.66 -13.47 -24.02
N LEU A 114 22.06 -12.60 -23.19
CA LEU A 114 22.52 -12.44 -21.80
C LEU A 114 21.73 -13.33 -20.84
N GLY A 115 20.55 -13.81 -21.21
CA GLY A 115 19.79 -14.73 -20.37
C GLY A 115 20.56 -16.01 -20.01
N TRP A 116 20.32 -16.55 -18.81
CA TRP A 116 20.98 -17.78 -18.34
C TRP A 116 20.68 -19.00 -19.20
N TRP A 117 19.59 -18.96 -19.96
CA TRP A 117 19.18 -20.02 -20.88
C TRP A 117 20.12 -20.15 -22.08
N ASP A 118 20.93 -19.13 -22.41
CA ASP A 118 22.01 -19.27 -23.38
C ASP A 118 23.31 -19.72 -22.69
N ALA A 119 23.87 -20.83 -23.14
CA ALA A 119 25.16 -21.33 -22.68
C ALA A 119 26.32 -20.37 -22.96
N LYS A 120 26.17 -19.48 -23.95
CA LYS A 120 27.18 -18.46 -24.30
C LYS A 120 27.01 -17.15 -23.53
N SER A 121 26.01 -17.05 -22.67
CA SER A 121 25.79 -15.83 -21.90
C SER A 121 26.99 -15.49 -21.02
N PRO A 122 27.40 -14.20 -20.93
CA PRO A 122 28.45 -13.77 -20.03
C PRO A 122 28.12 -14.04 -18.55
N ILE A 123 26.84 -14.26 -18.18
CA ILE A 123 26.46 -14.50 -16.78
C ILE A 123 27.12 -15.73 -16.18
N HIS A 124 27.34 -16.78 -16.99
CA HIS A 124 28.03 -18.00 -16.54
C HIS A 124 29.46 -17.66 -16.12
N ALA A 125 30.20 -16.95 -16.98
CA ALA A 125 31.56 -16.52 -16.68
C ALA A 125 31.64 -15.53 -15.51
N ILE A 126 30.66 -14.63 -15.36
CA ILE A 126 30.56 -13.70 -14.23
C ILE A 126 30.48 -14.46 -12.91
N VAL A 127 29.52 -15.39 -12.79
CA VAL A 127 29.30 -16.19 -11.58
C VAL A 127 30.50 -17.09 -11.31
N ASP A 128 30.98 -17.82 -12.32
CA ASP A 128 32.09 -18.77 -12.18
C ASP A 128 33.41 -18.09 -11.78
N SER A 129 33.58 -16.79 -12.12
CA SER A 129 34.79 -16.05 -11.75
C SER A 129 34.93 -15.79 -10.24
N GLY A 130 33.83 -15.78 -9.49
CA GLY A 130 33.82 -15.41 -8.07
C GLY A 130 34.22 -13.97 -7.75
N ARG A 131 34.46 -13.11 -8.76
CA ARG A 131 34.94 -11.73 -8.58
C ARG A 131 33.86 -10.76 -8.11
N TYR A 132 32.60 -11.13 -8.35
CA TYR A 132 31.42 -10.35 -7.99
C TYR A 132 30.59 -11.16 -6.98
N PRO A 133 30.98 -11.19 -5.69
CA PRO A 133 30.37 -12.05 -4.68
C PRO A 133 28.89 -11.70 -4.40
N GLU A 134 28.41 -10.53 -4.83
CA GLU A 134 27.00 -10.17 -4.78
C GLU A 134 26.14 -10.96 -5.77
N ILE A 135 26.72 -11.34 -6.92
CA ILE A 135 26.03 -12.07 -8.00
C ILE A 135 26.17 -13.56 -7.73
N VAL A 136 25.19 -14.10 -7.00
CA VAL A 136 25.20 -15.48 -6.48
C VAL A 136 24.42 -16.48 -7.33
N ASP A 137 23.72 -16.00 -8.35
CA ASP A 137 22.91 -16.80 -9.27
C ASP A 137 23.00 -16.23 -10.68
N LYS A 138 22.42 -16.97 -11.63
CA LYS A 138 22.50 -16.66 -13.06
C LYS A 138 21.27 -15.90 -13.58
N HIS A 139 20.28 -15.59 -12.74
CA HIS A 139 19.03 -14.96 -13.18
C HIS A 139 19.32 -13.58 -13.79
N LEU A 140 19.08 -13.44 -15.10
CA LEU A 140 19.45 -12.25 -15.89
C LEU A 140 18.45 -12.05 -17.04
N CYS A 141 17.22 -11.64 -16.73
CA CYS A 141 16.29 -11.18 -17.76
C CYS A 141 16.60 -9.73 -18.12
N HIS A 142 16.55 -9.40 -19.41
CA HIS A 142 16.86 -8.07 -19.90
C HIS A 142 16.03 -7.69 -21.12
N ASN A 143 15.83 -6.39 -21.34
CA ASN A 143 15.21 -5.90 -22.56
C ASN A 143 15.59 -4.44 -22.83
N ILE A 144 15.56 -4.01 -24.09
CA ILE A 144 15.72 -2.61 -24.48
C ILE A 144 14.48 -1.84 -24.04
N VAL A 145 14.65 -0.85 -23.17
CA VAL A 145 13.57 0.01 -22.66
C VAL A 145 13.60 1.42 -23.27
N GLY A 146 14.65 1.73 -24.02
CA GLY A 146 14.80 3.00 -24.74
C GLY A 146 16.13 3.09 -25.49
N PRO A 147 16.37 4.19 -26.23
CA PRO A 147 17.63 4.39 -26.94
C PRO A 147 18.83 4.35 -25.99
N GLY A 148 19.70 3.35 -26.17
CA GLY A 148 20.91 3.14 -25.36
C GLY A 148 20.62 2.65 -23.94
N ALA A 149 19.37 2.29 -23.63
CA ALA A 149 18.92 1.91 -22.31
C ALA A 149 18.38 0.47 -22.28
N VAL A 150 18.92 -0.33 -21.37
CA VAL A 150 18.51 -1.72 -21.15
C VAL A 150 18.02 -1.86 -19.71
N GLY A 151 16.80 -2.37 -19.56
CA GLY A 151 16.22 -2.73 -18.28
C GLY A 151 16.54 -4.18 -17.92
N PHE A 152 16.76 -4.43 -16.65
CA PHE A 152 17.15 -5.73 -16.11
C PHE A 152 16.22 -6.15 -14.99
N ASN A 153 15.73 -7.38 -15.07
CA ASN A 153 15.21 -8.16 -13.95
C ASN A 153 16.25 -9.25 -13.68
N ALA A 154 17.22 -8.94 -12.82
CA ALA A 154 18.40 -9.77 -12.64
C ALA A 154 18.82 -9.89 -11.17
N GLY A 155 19.28 -11.08 -10.82
CA GLY A 155 19.71 -11.48 -9.49
C GLY A 155 18.57 -11.63 -8.48
N HIS A 156 18.64 -12.71 -7.71
CA HIS A 156 17.70 -12.94 -6.62
C HIS A 156 18.14 -12.26 -5.33
N VAL A 157 17.18 -11.57 -4.72
CA VAL A 157 17.24 -11.10 -3.35
C VAL A 157 16.37 -12.03 -2.51
N TRP A 158 17.05 -12.97 -1.86
CA TRP A 158 16.52 -14.00 -0.97
C TRP A 158 16.10 -13.48 0.39
N ASP A 159 15.33 -14.29 1.12
CA ASP A 159 14.96 -14.07 2.52
C ASP A 159 14.16 -12.75 2.71
N VAL A 160 13.21 -12.50 1.80
CA VAL A 160 12.40 -11.27 1.76
C VAL A 160 10.94 -11.59 2.02
N ASP A 161 10.36 -10.92 3.00
CA ASP A 161 8.95 -10.93 3.31
C ASP A 161 8.42 -9.49 3.19
N ASN A 162 7.63 -9.20 2.15
CA ASN A 162 7.18 -7.82 1.91
C ASN A 162 6.21 -7.28 2.98
N THR A 163 5.77 -8.14 3.89
CA THR A 163 4.95 -7.75 5.05
C THR A 163 5.79 -7.38 6.27
N ASP A 164 7.11 -7.61 6.23
CA ASP A 164 8.08 -7.21 7.24
C ASP A 164 8.97 -6.06 6.71
N PRO A 165 8.82 -4.83 7.23
CA PRO A 165 9.57 -3.68 6.76
C PRO A 165 11.09 -3.79 6.94
N GLU A 166 11.58 -4.61 7.89
CA GLU A 166 13.01 -4.80 8.09
C GLU A 166 13.63 -5.63 6.97
N THR A 167 12.96 -6.72 6.56
CA THR A 167 13.46 -7.56 5.47
C THR A 167 13.47 -6.78 4.15
N VAL A 168 12.42 -6.00 3.89
CA VAL A 168 12.32 -5.11 2.71
C VAL A 168 13.44 -4.09 2.69
N SER A 169 13.74 -3.47 3.84
CA SER A 169 14.82 -2.48 3.95
C SER A 169 16.18 -3.10 3.67
N ARG A 170 16.48 -4.27 4.25
CA ARG A 170 17.72 -5.02 3.97
C ARG A 170 17.81 -5.42 2.50
N ALA A 171 16.71 -5.91 1.93
CA ALA A 171 16.62 -6.33 0.54
C ALA A 171 16.85 -5.19 -0.45
N LEU A 172 16.29 -4.00 -0.20
CA LEU A 172 16.54 -2.81 -1.02
C LEU A 172 18.00 -2.36 -0.97
N ILE A 173 18.63 -2.37 0.21
CA ILE A 173 20.05 -2.05 0.35
C ILE A 173 20.91 -3.05 -0.43
N LYS A 174 20.62 -4.36 -0.30
CA LYS A 174 21.32 -5.42 -1.03
C LYS A 174 21.11 -5.31 -2.54
N GLY A 175 19.87 -5.13 -2.99
CA GLY A 175 19.53 -4.99 -4.41
C GLY A 175 20.24 -3.81 -5.08
N ARG A 176 20.41 -2.68 -4.39
CA ARG A 176 21.16 -1.53 -4.92
C ARG A 176 22.64 -1.84 -5.11
N LYS A 177 23.25 -2.59 -4.19
CA LYS A 177 24.63 -3.08 -4.35
C LYS A 177 24.73 -4.06 -5.52
N LEU A 178 23.77 -4.98 -5.62
CA LEU A 178 23.69 -5.98 -6.68
C LEU A 178 23.58 -5.33 -8.08
N ALA A 179 22.74 -4.31 -8.24
CA ALA A 179 22.62 -3.58 -9.51
C ALA A 179 23.95 -2.96 -9.98
N LEU A 180 24.73 -2.39 -9.04
CA LEU A 180 26.06 -1.86 -9.37
C LEU A 180 27.06 -2.99 -9.69
N ALA A 181 27.00 -4.11 -8.97
CA ALA A 181 27.81 -5.28 -9.26
C ALA A 181 27.54 -5.80 -10.68
N TYR A 182 26.26 -5.93 -11.08
CA TYR A 182 25.88 -6.30 -12.44
C TYR A 182 26.42 -5.33 -13.48
N ARG A 183 26.30 -4.01 -13.25
CA ARG A 183 26.88 -3.01 -14.16
C ARG A 183 28.38 -3.25 -14.35
N ASN A 184 29.13 -3.41 -13.26
CA ASN A 184 30.58 -3.58 -13.31
C ASN A 184 30.97 -4.90 -13.98
N ALA A 185 30.27 -5.98 -13.65
CA ALA A 185 30.49 -7.30 -14.23
C ALA A 185 30.20 -7.32 -15.73
N LEU A 186 29.10 -6.73 -16.18
CA LEU A 186 28.79 -6.64 -17.61
C LEU A 186 29.80 -5.76 -18.35
N ALA A 187 30.24 -4.66 -17.76
CA ALA A 187 31.29 -3.81 -18.35
C ALA A 187 32.62 -4.56 -18.52
N GLU A 188 32.91 -5.52 -17.64
CA GLU A 188 34.12 -6.32 -17.69
C GLU A 188 34.02 -7.53 -18.62
N PHE A 189 32.95 -8.31 -18.51
CA PHE A 189 32.77 -9.57 -19.24
C PHE A 189 32.12 -9.40 -20.61
N HIS A 190 31.44 -8.28 -20.83
CA HIS A 190 30.87 -7.91 -22.13
C HIS A 190 31.11 -6.42 -22.46
N PRO A 191 32.38 -5.99 -22.54
CA PRO A 191 32.76 -4.58 -22.67
C PRO A 191 32.27 -3.94 -23.97
N ALA A 192 32.13 -4.74 -25.05
CA ALA A 192 31.66 -4.23 -26.34
C ALA A 192 30.30 -3.53 -26.22
N ALA A 193 29.38 -4.05 -25.40
CA ALA A 193 28.09 -3.43 -25.15
C ALA A 193 28.08 -2.51 -23.91
N PHE A 194 28.81 -2.90 -22.85
CA PHE A 194 28.61 -2.32 -21.52
C PHE A 194 29.80 -1.52 -20.95
N ALA A 195 30.94 -1.41 -21.64
CA ALA A 195 32.13 -0.72 -21.09
C ALA A 195 31.85 0.73 -20.66
N ASN A 196 31.01 1.43 -21.43
CA ASN A 196 30.62 2.82 -21.16
C ASN A 196 29.25 2.92 -20.48
N ALA A 197 28.62 1.79 -20.17
CA ALA A 197 27.30 1.79 -19.57
C ALA A 197 27.35 2.23 -18.10
N PHE A 198 26.29 2.88 -17.64
CA PHE A 198 26.17 3.29 -16.25
C PHE A 198 24.77 3.02 -15.70
N LEU A 199 24.71 2.79 -14.40
CA LEU A 199 23.46 2.56 -13.67
C LEU A 199 22.71 3.89 -13.53
N VAL A 200 21.51 3.95 -14.12
CA VAL A 200 20.65 5.16 -14.08
C VAL A 200 19.66 5.10 -12.93
N ALA A 201 19.03 3.95 -12.77
CA ALA A 201 17.94 3.78 -11.81
C ALA A 201 17.87 2.34 -11.31
N THR A 202 17.46 2.19 -10.06
CA THR A 202 16.90 0.96 -9.53
C THR A 202 15.39 1.13 -9.36
N GLY A 203 14.65 0.04 -9.29
CA GLY A 203 13.19 0.05 -9.10
C GLY A 203 12.79 0.86 -7.86
N SER A 204 11.67 1.57 -7.95
CA SER A 204 11.10 2.32 -6.82
C SER A 204 10.58 1.40 -5.70
N VAL A 205 10.26 0.17 -6.05
CA VAL A 205 9.83 -0.91 -5.16
C VAL A 205 10.55 -2.21 -5.54
N LEU A 206 10.60 -3.17 -4.62
CA LEU A 206 11.07 -4.52 -4.93
C LEU A 206 10.06 -5.25 -5.81
N GLY A 207 10.56 -6.00 -6.79
CA GLY A 207 9.78 -6.98 -7.54
C GLY A 207 9.52 -8.21 -6.67
N ILE A 208 8.48 -8.12 -5.85
CA ILE A 208 8.05 -9.20 -4.95
C ILE A 208 7.25 -10.25 -5.74
N ARG A 209 7.64 -11.52 -5.60
CA ARG A 209 7.02 -12.64 -6.31
C ARG A 209 5.87 -13.27 -5.54
N GLU A 210 5.99 -13.35 -4.22
CA GLU A 210 5.06 -14.06 -3.35
C GLU A 210 4.98 -13.35 -1.99
N THR A 211 3.76 -13.29 -1.44
CA THR A 211 3.47 -13.03 -0.03
C THR A 211 2.19 -13.78 0.35
N ARG A 212 1.09 -13.07 0.70
CA ARG A 212 -0.19 -13.67 1.08
C ARG A 212 -1.01 -14.01 -0.16
N ARG A 213 -1.50 -15.25 -0.22
CA ARG A 213 -2.54 -15.73 -1.14
C ARG A 213 -3.80 -15.97 -0.32
N ILE A 214 -4.88 -15.28 -0.66
CA ILE A 214 -6.12 -15.35 0.12
C ILE A 214 -6.83 -16.69 -0.11
N ILE A 215 -7.53 -17.21 0.89
CA ILE A 215 -8.44 -18.34 0.73
C ILE A 215 -9.81 -17.80 0.33
N GLY A 216 -10.15 -17.97 -0.95
CA GLY A 216 -11.42 -17.57 -1.52
C GLY A 216 -12.38 -18.74 -1.72
N ASP A 217 -13.53 -18.47 -2.31
CA ASP A 217 -14.54 -19.50 -2.61
C ASP A 217 -13.99 -20.61 -3.52
N TYR A 218 -12.99 -20.29 -4.33
CA TYR A 218 -12.24 -21.27 -5.11
C TYR A 218 -10.74 -20.98 -5.04
N VAL A 219 -9.95 -22.01 -4.75
CA VAL A 219 -8.49 -21.96 -4.79
C VAL A 219 -8.05 -22.55 -6.13
N LEU A 220 -7.60 -21.71 -7.07
CA LEU A 220 -7.05 -22.20 -8.34
C LEU A 220 -5.81 -23.04 -8.08
N CYS A 221 -5.71 -24.22 -8.68
CA CYS A 221 -4.59 -25.14 -8.44
C CYS A 221 -3.78 -25.48 -9.69
N ALA A 222 -2.64 -26.13 -9.51
CA ALA A 222 -1.79 -26.62 -10.58
C ALA A 222 -2.54 -27.56 -11.55
N GLU A 223 -3.45 -28.39 -11.04
CA GLU A 223 -4.24 -29.30 -11.86
C GLU A 223 -5.16 -28.54 -12.83
N ASP A 224 -5.73 -27.40 -12.42
CA ASP A 224 -6.54 -26.57 -13.32
C ASP A 224 -5.72 -26.01 -14.49
N TYR A 225 -4.45 -25.68 -14.24
CA TYR A 225 -3.50 -25.30 -15.28
C TYR A 225 -3.17 -26.51 -16.18
N ILE A 226 -2.89 -27.68 -15.61
CA ILE A 226 -2.56 -28.89 -16.39
C ILE A 226 -3.75 -29.29 -17.28
N ASP A 227 -4.98 -29.17 -16.80
CA ASP A 227 -6.18 -29.59 -17.53
C ASP A 227 -6.74 -28.53 -18.47
N ARG A 228 -6.10 -27.36 -18.58
CA ARG A 228 -6.57 -26.21 -19.39
C ARG A 228 -8.01 -25.83 -19.03
N ARG A 229 -8.31 -25.87 -17.73
CA ARG A 229 -9.69 -25.88 -17.25
C ARG A 229 -10.44 -24.61 -17.66
N CYS A 230 -11.71 -24.79 -17.99
CA CYS A 230 -12.67 -23.71 -18.21
C CYS A 230 -13.66 -23.70 -17.04
N PHE A 231 -14.18 -22.52 -16.71
CA PHE A 231 -15.12 -22.33 -15.62
C PHE A 231 -16.32 -21.53 -16.10
N ASP A 232 -17.51 -21.88 -15.62
CA ASP A 232 -18.75 -21.19 -16.00
C ASP A 232 -18.77 -19.74 -15.48
N ASP A 233 -17.97 -19.47 -14.45
CA ASP A 233 -17.74 -18.16 -13.84
C ASP A 233 -16.37 -17.55 -14.19
N GLU A 234 -15.70 -17.97 -15.28
CA GLU A 234 -14.40 -17.42 -15.65
C GLU A 234 -14.45 -15.92 -16.00
N ILE A 235 -13.48 -15.16 -15.46
CA ILE A 235 -13.37 -13.70 -15.61
C ILE A 235 -12.24 -13.27 -16.53
N CYS A 236 -11.27 -14.15 -16.76
CA CYS A 236 -10.20 -13.94 -17.74
C CYS A 236 -9.57 -15.27 -18.15
N ARG A 237 -8.77 -15.22 -19.22
CA ARG A 237 -7.99 -16.35 -19.74
C ARG A 237 -6.50 -16.09 -19.56
N ASN A 238 -5.77 -17.14 -19.20
CA ASN A 238 -4.33 -17.08 -19.00
C ASN A 238 -3.62 -18.21 -19.75
N SER A 239 -2.47 -17.90 -20.34
CA SER A 239 -1.61 -18.84 -21.05
C SER A 239 -0.14 -18.72 -20.67
N TYR A 240 0.18 -17.95 -19.61
CA TYR A 240 1.54 -17.86 -19.10
C TYR A 240 1.91 -19.15 -18.37
N TYR A 241 3.13 -19.65 -18.56
CA TYR A 241 3.55 -20.90 -17.93
C TYR A 241 3.80 -20.71 -16.42
N ILE A 242 3.91 -21.81 -15.67
CA ILE A 242 4.21 -21.75 -14.24
C ILE A 242 5.68 -21.33 -14.05
N ASP A 243 5.88 -20.05 -13.71
CA ASP A 243 7.18 -19.45 -13.41
C ASP A 243 7.42 -19.42 -11.89
N LEU A 244 7.92 -20.54 -11.38
CA LEU A 244 8.29 -20.72 -9.99
C LEU A 244 9.78 -20.48 -9.77
N HIS A 245 10.08 -19.56 -8.87
CA HIS A 245 11.43 -19.36 -8.37
C HIS A 245 11.56 -20.07 -7.02
N LEU A 246 12.36 -21.13 -6.99
CA LEU A 246 12.59 -21.92 -5.79
C LEU A 246 13.07 -21.06 -4.64
N THR A 247 12.82 -21.50 -3.41
CA THR A 247 13.43 -20.93 -2.21
C THR A 247 14.92 -21.22 -2.18
N LYS A 248 15.64 -20.55 -1.28
CA LYS A 248 17.09 -20.69 -1.15
C LYS A 248 17.50 -22.12 -0.77
N GLU A 249 16.67 -22.81 0.03
CA GLU A 249 16.91 -24.20 0.40
C GLU A 249 16.58 -25.15 -0.77
N GLU A 250 15.45 -24.96 -1.44
CA GLU A 250 15.04 -25.76 -2.60
C GLU A 250 16.05 -25.65 -3.77
N ALA A 251 16.60 -24.46 -4.00
CA ALA A 251 17.62 -24.22 -5.02
C ALA A 251 18.94 -24.99 -4.75
N ARG A 252 19.23 -25.38 -3.50
CA ARG A 252 20.42 -26.18 -3.16
C ARG A 252 20.27 -27.67 -3.47
N THR A 253 19.04 -28.17 -3.62
CA THR A 253 18.76 -29.62 -3.72
C THR A 253 18.37 -30.08 -5.13
N ASN A 254 18.83 -29.41 -6.20
CA ASN A 254 18.49 -29.69 -7.61
C ASN A 254 16.99 -29.56 -7.97
N GLY A 255 16.17 -28.86 -7.17
CA GLY A 255 14.72 -28.76 -7.40
C GLY A 255 14.32 -28.10 -8.73
N GLU A 256 15.24 -27.36 -9.39
CA GLU A 256 14.93 -26.63 -10.64
C GLU A 256 14.65 -27.59 -11.81
N LEU A 257 15.36 -28.73 -11.86
CA LEU A 257 15.19 -29.75 -12.89
C LEU A 257 13.85 -30.49 -12.72
N GLU A 258 13.48 -30.86 -11.49
CA GLU A 258 12.22 -31.57 -11.20
C GLU A 258 10.98 -30.69 -11.46
N MET A 259 11.08 -29.37 -11.26
CA MET A 259 9.98 -28.44 -11.48
C MET A 259 9.72 -28.16 -12.97
N ALA A 260 10.79 -28.00 -13.76
CA ALA A 260 10.69 -27.77 -15.21
C ALA A 260 10.09 -28.98 -15.95
N GLU A 261 10.35 -30.21 -15.46
CA GLU A 261 9.75 -31.43 -15.97
C GLU A 261 8.27 -31.59 -15.56
N ARG A 262 7.84 -30.94 -14.49
CA ARG A 262 6.49 -31.09 -13.91
C ARG A 262 5.42 -30.24 -14.58
N PHE A 263 5.77 -29.10 -15.18
CA PHE A 263 4.80 -28.16 -15.76
C PHE A 263 5.19 -27.74 -17.17
N ASN A 264 4.70 -28.48 -18.18
CA ASN A 264 4.89 -28.13 -19.58
C ASN A 264 4.30 -26.74 -19.91
N ARG A 265 5.00 -26.02 -20.79
CA ARG A 265 4.46 -24.81 -21.42
C ARG A 265 3.25 -25.18 -22.29
N TYR A 266 2.29 -24.27 -22.36
CA TYR A 266 1.14 -24.38 -23.25
C TYR A 266 1.53 -24.33 -24.72
N GLU A 267 0.82 -25.11 -25.52
CA GLU A 267 0.91 -25.05 -26.97
C GLU A 267 0.14 -23.84 -27.53
N LYS A 268 0.37 -23.52 -28.81
CA LYS A 268 -0.31 -22.40 -29.46
C LYS A 268 -1.84 -22.58 -29.41
N GLY A 269 -2.53 -21.62 -28.81
CA GLY A 269 -3.99 -21.62 -28.68
C GLY A 269 -4.51 -22.26 -27.39
N GLU A 270 -3.65 -22.84 -26.57
CA GLU A 270 -4.03 -23.35 -25.25
C GLU A 270 -4.05 -22.24 -24.20
N SER A 271 -5.02 -22.31 -23.30
CA SER A 271 -5.12 -21.42 -22.15
C SER A 271 -5.99 -22.08 -21.07
N HIS A 272 -5.98 -21.57 -19.84
CA HIS A 272 -6.96 -21.90 -18.80
C HIS A 272 -7.76 -20.65 -18.41
N GLY A 273 -8.89 -20.87 -17.73
CA GLY A 273 -9.74 -19.82 -17.18
C GLY A 273 -9.38 -19.54 -15.72
N ILE A 274 -9.59 -18.30 -15.28
CA ILE A 274 -9.55 -17.94 -13.86
C ILE A 274 -10.99 -17.65 -13.42
N PRO A 275 -11.56 -18.41 -12.48
CA PRO A 275 -12.94 -18.22 -12.03
C PRO A 275 -13.08 -16.98 -11.14
N TYR A 276 -14.25 -16.34 -11.18
CA TYR A 276 -14.59 -15.20 -10.32
C TYR A 276 -14.41 -15.49 -8.83
N ARG A 277 -14.71 -16.73 -8.42
CA ARG A 277 -14.53 -17.23 -7.05
C ARG A 277 -13.09 -17.18 -6.51
N CYS A 278 -12.08 -16.96 -7.36
CA CYS A 278 -10.72 -16.69 -6.92
C CYS A 278 -10.52 -15.26 -6.38
N LEU A 279 -11.45 -14.34 -6.69
CA LEU A 279 -11.41 -12.95 -6.23
C LEU A 279 -12.14 -12.75 -4.90
N THR A 280 -12.95 -13.69 -4.43
CA THR A 280 -13.87 -13.52 -3.29
C THR A 280 -13.32 -14.20 -2.03
N PRO A 281 -12.73 -13.46 -1.06
CA PRO A 281 -12.28 -14.03 0.22
C PRO A 281 -13.48 -14.61 0.99
N ARG A 282 -13.39 -15.85 1.48
CA ARG A 282 -14.56 -16.55 2.08
C ARG A 282 -15.22 -15.80 3.23
N ASP A 283 -14.42 -15.08 4.00
CA ASP A 283 -14.87 -14.45 5.25
C ASP A 283 -15.33 -12.99 5.07
N LEU A 284 -15.21 -12.42 3.85
CA LEU A 284 -15.45 -10.99 3.59
C LEU A 284 -16.49 -10.75 2.51
N LYS A 285 -17.64 -10.19 2.90
CA LYS A 285 -18.80 -9.96 2.04
C LYS A 285 -18.65 -8.78 1.09
N ASN A 286 -17.80 -7.81 1.39
CA ASN A 286 -17.68 -6.59 0.59
C ASN A 286 -16.24 -6.29 0.13
N VAL A 287 -15.40 -7.30 0.06
CA VAL A 287 -14.01 -7.19 -0.38
C VAL A 287 -13.76 -8.13 -1.56
N LEU A 288 -13.17 -7.61 -2.63
CA LEU A 288 -12.60 -8.41 -3.72
C LEU A 288 -11.08 -8.31 -3.67
N VAL A 289 -10.38 -9.37 -4.04
CA VAL A 289 -8.92 -9.43 -4.10
C VAL A 289 -8.48 -9.73 -5.51
N ALA A 290 -7.60 -8.91 -6.08
CA ALA A 290 -7.08 -9.10 -7.43
C ALA A 290 -5.55 -8.96 -7.48
N GLY A 291 -4.94 -9.56 -8.50
CA GLY A 291 -3.49 -9.52 -8.72
C GLY A 291 -2.73 -10.68 -8.08
N ARG A 292 -1.53 -10.41 -7.54
CA ARG A 292 -0.64 -11.44 -6.94
C ARG A 292 -1.29 -12.21 -5.77
N SER A 293 -2.25 -11.59 -5.09
CA SER A 293 -2.85 -12.07 -3.84
C SER A 293 -4.12 -12.90 -3.99
N ILE A 294 -4.57 -13.16 -5.23
CA ILE A 294 -5.79 -13.93 -5.48
C ILE A 294 -5.73 -15.33 -4.85
N SER A 295 -6.90 -15.97 -4.77
CA SER A 295 -6.99 -17.33 -4.27
C SER A 295 -6.48 -18.36 -5.26
N CYS A 296 -5.27 -18.84 -4.98
CA CYS A 296 -4.58 -19.86 -5.75
C CYS A 296 -3.59 -20.62 -4.86
N ASP A 297 -3.21 -21.81 -5.29
CA ASP A 297 -2.06 -22.50 -4.71
C ASP A 297 -0.75 -21.80 -5.07
N ARG A 298 0.32 -22.15 -4.36
CA ARG A 298 1.65 -21.54 -4.56
C ARG A 298 2.19 -21.76 -5.97
N SER A 299 1.88 -22.89 -6.59
CA SER A 299 2.44 -23.29 -7.88
C SER A 299 1.84 -22.46 -9.01
N VAL A 300 0.52 -22.45 -9.15
CA VAL A 300 -0.19 -21.73 -10.21
C VAL A 300 -0.11 -20.21 -10.00
N GLN A 301 0.19 -19.73 -8.78
CA GLN A 301 0.54 -18.32 -8.54
C GLN A 301 1.65 -17.85 -9.49
N GLY A 302 2.65 -18.70 -9.78
CA GLY A 302 3.73 -18.44 -10.73
C GLY A 302 3.23 -18.09 -12.14
N SER A 303 2.07 -18.63 -12.53
CA SER A 303 1.43 -18.38 -13.81
C SER A 303 0.51 -17.16 -13.79
N VAL A 304 -0.29 -16.99 -12.74
CA VAL A 304 -1.37 -15.97 -12.71
C VAL A 304 -0.95 -14.59 -12.18
N ARG A 305 0.23 -14.48 -11.54
CA ARG A 305 0.71 -13.21 -10.95
C ARG A 305 1.32 -12.21 -11.95
N VAL A 306 1.40 -12.55 -13.23
CA VAL A 306 2.01 -11.70 -14.26
C VAL A 306 1.12 -10.52 -14.65
N MET A 307 1.73 -9.43 -15.11
CA MET A 307 1.04 -8.15 -15.33
C MET A 307 -0.23 -8.23 -16.21
N PRO A 308 -0.26 -8.95 -17.35
CA PRO A 308 -1.46 -9.01 -18.19
C PRO A 308 -2.66 -9.64 -17.48
N VAL A 309 -2.42 -10.73 -16.74
CA VAL A 309 -3.46 -11.44 -16.00
C VAL A 309 -3.94 -10.60 -14.82
N CYS A 310 -3.02 -9.95 -14.10
CA CYS A 310 -3.36 -9.00 -13.04
C CYS A 310 -4.23 -7.85 -13.54
N LEU A 311 -3.96 -7.33 -14.74
CA LEU A 311 -4.77 -6.26 -15.36
C LEU A 311 -6.20 -6.76 -15.67
N ALA A 312 -6.33 -7.95 -16.26
CA ALA A 312 -7.63 -8.54 -16.55
C ALA A 312 -8.43 -8.85 -15.27
N MET A 313 -7.78 -9.35 -14.22
CA MET A 313 -8.43 -9.56 -12.91
C MET A 313 -8.85 -8.23 -12.26
N GLY A 314 -8.06 -7.18 -12.39
CA GLY A 314 -8.39 -5.85 -11.87
C GLY A 314 -9.63 -5.25 -12.56
N GLU A 315 -9.73 -5.39 -13.88
CA GLU A 315 -10.92 -5.00 -14.64
C GLU A 315 -12.17 -5.75 -14.17
N ALA A 316 -12.08 -7.09 -14.07
CA ALA A 316 -13.16 -7.93 -13.58
C ALA A 316 -13.57 -7.57 -12.15
N ALA A 317 -12.61 -7.34 -11.25
CA ALA A 317 -12.88 -6.94 -9.87
C ALA A 317 -13.58 -5.59 -9.78
N GLY A 318 -13.16 -4.59 -10.55
CA GLY A 318 -13.80 -3.27 -10.59
C GLY A 318 -15.24 -3.34 -11.10
N MET A 319 -15.48 -4.12 -12.15
CA MET A 319 -16.81 -4.33 -12.72
C MET A 319 -17.72 -5.10 -11.76
N ALA A 320 -17.20 -6.15 -11.13
CA ALA A 320 -17.90 -6.91 -10.10
C ALA A 320 -18.24 -6.07 -8.87
N ALA A 321 -17.35 -5.18 -8.43
CA ALA A 321 -17.62 -4.25 -7.34
C ALA A 321 -18.83 -3.35 -7.65
N ALA A 322 -18.97 -2.88 -8.89
CA ALA A 322 -20.15 -2.13 -9.32
C ALA A 322 -21.43 -2.98 -9.34
N HIS A 323 -21.33 -4.26 -9.70
CA HIS A 323 -22.46 -5.20 -9.66
C HIS A 323 -22.88 -5.55 -8.23
N ALA A 324 -21.93 -5.73 -7.31
CA ALA A 324 -22.19 -6.01 -5.90
C ALA A 324 -23.02 -4.91 -5.22
N LEU A 325 -22.96 -3.66 -5.68
CA LEU A 325 -23.83 -2.57 -5.20
C LEU A 325 -25.32 -2.80 -5.46
N ARG A 326 -25.66 -3.67 -6.41
CA ARG A 326 -27.05 -4.03 -6.76
C ARG A 326 -27.54 -5.24 -5.97
N VAL A 327 -26.63 -5.95 -5.30
CA VAL A 327 -26.94 -7.10 -4.46
C VAL A 327 -27.41 -6.62 -3.09
N PRO A 328 -28.57 -7.11 -2.58
CA PRO A 328 -29.01 -6.79 -1.22
C PRO A 328 -27.95 -7.14 -0.17
N GLY A 329 -27.64 -6.21 0.73
CA GLY A 329 -26.61 -6.40 1.76
C GLY A 329 -25.17 -6.17 1.29
N VAL A 330 -24.96 -5.83 0.01
CA VAL A 330 -23.63 -5.62 -0.61
C VAL A 330 -22.74 -6.84 -0.38
N ASP A 331 -23.08 -7.91 -1.09
CA ASP A 331 -22.42 -9.20 -1.00
C ASP A 331 -21.75 -9.54 -2.34
N VAL A 332 -20.41 -9.58 -2.34
CA VAL A 332 -19.59 -9.88 -3.52
C VAL A 332 -19.72 -11.34 -3.96
N HIS A 333 -20.11 -12.25 -3.07
CA HIS A 333 -20.31 -13.66 -3.38
C HIS A 333 -21.60 -13.91 -4.18
N ALA A 334 -22.57 -12.98 -4.08
CA ALA A 334 -23.86 -13.06 -4.76
C ALA A 334 -23.91 -12.22 -6.06
N VAL A 335 -22.77 -11.81 -6.60
CA VAL A 335 -22.67 -11.18 -7.92
C VAL A 335 -23.07 -12.18 -9.01
N ASP A 336 -23.96 -11.75 -9.92
CA ASP A 336 -24.32 -12.54 -11.10
C ASP A 336 -23.14 -12.59 -12.08
N THR A 337 -22.46 -13.74 -12.10
CA THR A 337 -21.28 -13.97 -12.94
C THR A 337 -21.60 -14.06 -14.42
N ASN A 338 -22.83 -14.40 -14.81
CA ASN A 338 -23.21 -14.39 -16.23
C ASN A 338 -23.30 -12.95 -16.76
N GLU A 339 -23.91 -12.06 -15.99
CA GLU A 339 -23.97 -10.63 -16.34
C GLU A 339 -22.57 -10.00 -16.32
N LEU A 340 -21.74 -10.33 -15.32
CA LEU A 340 -20.34 -9.89 -15.27
C LEU A 340 -19.57 -10.32 -16.52
N ARG A 341 -19.66 -11.60 -16.89
CA ARG A 341 -19.00 -12.15 -18.09
C ARG A 341 -19.53 -11.50 -19.37
N ARG A 342 -20.83 -11.24 -19.46
CA ARG A 342 -21.43 -10.51 -20.59
C ARG A 342 -20.82 -9.12 -20.71
N ARG A 343 -20.75 -8.37 -19.59
CA ARG A 343 -20.20 -7.02 -19.57
C ARG A 343 -18.69 -6.99 -19.87
N LEU A 344 -17.92 -7.96 -19.39
CA LEU A 344 -16.50 -8.11 -19.76
C LEU A 344 -16.32 -8.34 -21.27
N ARG A 345 -17.16 -9.18 -21.88
CA ARG A 345 -17.14 -9.37 -23.35
C ARG A 345 -17.50 -8.09 -24.11
N ASP A 346 -18.44 -7.29 -23.61
CA ASP A 346 -18.79 -6.00 -24.22
C ASP A 346 -17.59 -5.03 -24.26
N GLU A 347 -16.67 -5.13 -23.28
CA GLU A 347 -15.41 -4.35 -23.23
C GLU A 347 -14.26 -5.03 -24.00
N GLY A 348 -14.52 -6.17 -24.66
CA GLY A 348 -13.57 -6.86 -25.52
C GLY A 348 -12.81 -8.02 -24.88
N ALA A 349 -13.15 -8.42 -23.66
CA ALA A 349 -12.54 -9.58 -23.02
C ALA A 349 -12.88 -10.88 -23.79
N TYR A 350 -11.87 -11.73 -24.00
CA TYR A 350 -12.07 -13.06 -24.58
C TYR A 350 -12.45 -14.08 -23.50
N LEU A 351 -13.72 -14.50 -23.49
CA LEU A 351 -14.26 -15.51 -22.59
C LEU A 351 -15.05 -16.55 -23.40
N PRO A 352 -14.54 -17.79 -23.57
CA PRO A 352 -15.24 -18.89 -24.23
C PRO A 352 -16.72 -18.99 -23.84
N THR A 353 -17.58 -19.30 -24.82
CA THR A 353 -18.97 -19.69 -24.56
C THR A 353 -19.07 -21.21 -24.57
N GLU A 354 -19.93 -21.78 -23.74
CA GLU A 354 -20.18 -23.23 -23.75
C GLU A 354 -20.51 -23.67 -25.20
N ASN A 355 -19.72 -24.62 -25.71
CA ASN A 355 -19.67 -25.17 -27.08
C ASN A 355 -18.60 -24.65 -28.05
N GLN A 356 -17.64 -23.83 -27.65
CA GLN A 356 -16.38 -23.76 -28.40
C GLN A 356 -15.36 -24.73 -27.79
N PRO A 357 -15.03 -25.85 -28.47
CA PRO A 357 -13.89 -26.65 -28.03
C PRO A 357 -12.66 -25.76 -28.07
N VAL A 358 -12.01 -25.55 -26.91
CA VAL A 358 -10.63 -25.08 -26.86
C VAL A 358 -9.86 -26.09 -27.71
N SER A 359 -9.37 -25.66 -28.87
CA SER A 359 -9.01 -26.55 -29.96
C SER A 359 -7.80 -27.43 -29.62
N GLY A 360 -8.07 -28.57 -28.99
CA GLY A 360 -7.17 -29.71 -28.86
C GLY A 360 -7.44 -30.77 -29.93
N ASN A 361 -7.89 -30.38 -31.13
CA ASN A 361 -8.00 -31.32 -32.25
C ASN A 361 -7.72 -30.63 -33.60
N LYS A 362 -6.81 -31.25 -34.34
CA LYS A 362 -6.25 -30.83 -35.64
C LYS A 362 -7.32 -30.37 -36.64
N ALA A 363 -7.24 -29.10 -37.05
CA ALA A 363 -7.61 -28.64 -38.40
C ALA A 363 -6.91 -27.32 -38.73
N SER A 364 -6.31 -27.25 -39.92
CA SER A 364 -5.56 -26.11 -40.46
C SER A 364 -6.43 -24.85 -40.65
N PRO A 365 -5.93 -23.63 -40.38
CA PRO A 365 -6.71 -22.42 -40.61
C PRO A 365 -6.56 -21.91 -42.05
N THR A 366 -7.71 -21.72 -42.70
CA THR A 366 -7.86 -20.84 -43.87
C THR A 366 -7.98 -19.39 -43.40
N THR A 367 -7.24 -18.52 -44.07
CA THR A 367 -7.12 -17.08 -43.83
C THR A 367 -8.33 -16.29 -44.30
N GLU A 368 -8.96 -15.52 -43.42
CA GLU A 368 -9.74 -14.34 -43.80
C GLU A 368 -9.33 -13.13 -42.94
N SER A 369 -8.89 -12.07 -43.61
CA SER A 369 -8.39 -10.83 -43.04
C SER A 369 -9.52 -9.85 -42.71
N CYS A 370 -9.62 -9.40 -41.46
CA CYS A 370 -10.51 -8.30 -41.07
C CYS A 370 -9.78 -6.95 -41.18
N GLY A 371 -10.32 -6.04 -42.01
CA GLY A 371 -9.75 -4.72 -42.27
C GLY A 371 -10.09 -3.69 -41.20
N VAL A 372 -9.07 -2.98 -40.69
CA VAL A 372 -9.21 -1.87 -39.75
C VAL A 372 -9.34 -0.55 -40.52
N GLN A 373 -10.45 0.16 -40.35
CA GLN A 373 -10.62 1.55 -40.80
C GLN A 373 -10.05 2.52 -39.76
N LYS A 374 -9.13 3.41 -40.18
CA LYS A 374 -8.66 4.56 -39.41
C LYS A 374 -9.63 5.74 -39.59
N ALA A 375 -10.08 6.33 -38.49
CA ALA A 375 -10.67 7.67 -38.49
C ALA A 375 -10.04 8.49 -37.35
N GLY A 376 -9.18 9.43 -37.70
CA GLY A 376 -8.71 10.48 -36.80
C GLY A 376 -9.32 11.82 -37.23
N ARG A 377 -10.01 12.50 -36.32
CA ARG A 377 -10.43 13.89 -36.49
C ARG A 377 -9.78 14.74 -35.39
N ALA A 378 -9.04 15.76 -35.78
CA ALA A 378 -8.42 16.70 -34.86
C ALA A 378 -9.40 17.82 -34.46
N PHE A 379 -9.28 18.31 -33.22
CA PHE A 379 -10.08 19.42 -32.68
C PHE A 379 -9.76 20.74 -33.37
N THR A 380 -10.78 21.58 -33.50
CA THR A 380 -10.68 22.91 -34.08
C THR A 380 -10.27 23.95 -33.03
N LEU A 381 -9.64 25.04 -33.47
CA LEU A 381 -9.19 26.14 -32.60
C LEU A 381 -10.33 26.74 -31.75
N VAL A 382 -11.56 26.68 -32.26
CA VAL A 382 -12.77 27.18 -31.58
C VAL A 382 -13.11 26.32 -30.36
N GLU A 383 -12.99 25.00 -30.46
CA GLU A 383 -13.24 24.09 -29.34
C GLU A 383 -12.23 24.31 -28.21
N LEU A 384 -10.97 24.57 -28.56
CA LEU A 384 -9.92 24.86 -27.57
C LEU A 384 -10.21 26.16 -26.80
N LEU A 385 -10.70 27.20 -27.49
CA LEU A 385 -11.01 28.50 -26.87
C LEU A 385 -12.21 28.41 -25.92
N VAL A 386 -13.20 27.57 -26.22
CA VAL A 386 -14.37 27.35 -25.34
C VAL A 386 -13.95 26.66 -24.05
N VAL A 387 -13.04 25.68 -24.12
CA VAL A 387 -12.53 24.97 -22.93
C VAL A 387 -11.76 25.92 -22.00
N VAL A 388 -10.89 26.78 -22.55
CA VAL A 388 -10.12 27.74 -21.75
C VAL A 388 -11.04 28.74 -21.03
N ALA A 389 -12.10 29.21 -21.70
CA ALA A 389 -13.07 30.12 -21.09
C ALA A 389 -13.82 29.47 -19.92
N ILE A 390 -14.21 28.20 -20.05
CA ILE A 390 -14.90 27.45 -18.99
C ILE A 390 -13.99 27.24 -17.78
N ILE A 391 -12.72 26.88 -18.00
CA ILE A 391 -11.74 26.70 -16.91
C ILE A 391 -11.53 28.00 -16.13
N ALA A 392 -11.44 29.14 -16.81
CA ALA A 392 -11.26 30.44 -16.16
C ALA A 392 -12.44 30.80 -15.25
N VAL A 393 -13.68 30.53 -15.68
CA VAL A 393 -14.89 30.77 -14.87
C VAL A 393 -14.92 29.82 -13.66
N LEU A 394 -14.62 28.54 -13.86
CA LEU A 394 -14.58 27.57 -12.76
C LEU A 394 -13.52 27.94 -11.70
N ALA A 395 -12.34 28.39 -12.13
CA ALA A 395 -11.27 28.80 -11.21
C ALA A 395 -11.70 29.96 -10.28
N THR A 396 -12.51 30.91 -10.77
CA THR A 396 -12.99 32.04 -9.95
C THR A 396 -14.06 31.65 -8.93
N LEU A 397 -14.85 30.61 -9.21
CA LEU A 397 -15.92 30.14 -8.31
C LEU A 397 -15.39 29.29 -7.15
N ILE A 398 -14.23 28.66 -7.33
CA ILE A 398 -13.71 27.65 -6.38
C ILE A 398 -12.76 28.27 -5.32
N ALA A 399 -12.15 29.43 -5.61
CA ALA A 399 -11.14 30.04 -4.73
C ALA A 399 -11.60 30.33 -3.28
N PRO A 400 -12.85 30.78 -3.00
CA PRO A 400 -13.30 31.03 -1.63
C PRO A 400 -13.44 29.76 -0.78
N ALA A 401 -13.72 28.61 -1.41
CA ALA A 401 -13.87 27.33 -0.71
C ALA A 401 -12.53 26.80 -0.16
N PHE A 402 -11.43 27.06 -0.85
CA PHE A 402 -10.09 26.64 -0.42
C PHE A 402 -9.59 27.36 0.84
N ASN A 403 -9.98 28.62 1.06
CA ASN A 403 -9.59 29.36 2.27
C ASN A 403 -10.26 28.85 3.55
N ASN A 404 -11.46 28.26 3.45
CA ASN A 404 -12.17 27.68 4.59
C ASN A 404 -11.68 26.26 4.95
N MET A 405 -11.14 25.51 3.98
CA MET A 405 -10.56 24.18 4.24
C MET A 405 -9.23 24.23 5.02
N GLY A 406 -8.45 25.32 4.90
CA GLY A 406 -7.17 25.46 5.59
C GLY A 406 -7.26 25.59 7.11
N LYS A 407 -8.39 26.06 7.65
CA LYS A 407 -8.57 26.29 9.10
C LYS A 407 -9.17 25.09 9.84
N ALA A 408 -10.16 24.41 9.25
CA ALA A 408 -10.71 23.17 9.80
C ALA A 408 -9.65 22.04 9.88
N SER A 409 -8.67 22.05 8.98
CA SER A 409 -7.52 21.12 9.04
C SER A 409 -6.62 21.32 10.26
N LEU A 410 -6.65 22.47 10.93
CA LEU A 410 -5.75 22.76 12.04
C LEU A 410 -6.24 22.15 13.36
N LEU A 411 -7.51 22.35 13.70
CA LEU A 411 -8.09 21.79 14.93
C LEU A 411 -7.98 20.26 14.96
N ASP A 412 -8.20 19.61 13.81
CA ASP A 412 -8.03 18.17 13.66
C ASP A 412 -6.57 17.70 13.81
N ALA A 413 -5.61 18.44 13.24
CA ALA A 413 -4.21 18.12 13.37
C ALA A 413 -3.73 18.24 14.83
N GLU A 414 -4.17 19.29 15.52
CA GLU A 414 -3.84 19.52 16.93
C GLU A 414 -4.59 18.56 17.88
N GLY A 415 -5.84 18.20 17.56
CA GLY A 415 -6.60 17.17 18.28
C GLY A 415 -5.97 15.79 18.21
N ASN A 416 -5.60 15.36 17.00
CA ASN A 416 -4.87 14.10 16.81
C ASN A 416 -3.51 14.08 17.52
N ARG A 417 -2.82 15.23 17.58
CA ARG A 417 -1.56 15.36 18.33
C ARG A 417 -1.77 15.05 19.82
N VAL A 418 -2.81 15.63 20.44
CA VAL A 418 -3.14 15.35 21.85
C VAL A 418 -3.50 13.87 22.05
N VAL A 419 -4.28 13.27 21.15
CA VAL A 419 -4.62 11.84 21.20
C VAL A 419 -3.37 10.95 21.10
N ASN A 420 -2.43 11.29 20.22
CA ASN A 420 -1.18 10.54 20.08
C ASN A 420 -0.34 10.59 21.35
N LEU A 421 -0.26 11.75 22.03
CA LEU A 421 0.42 11.87 23.32
C LEU A 421 -0.25 11.03 24.42
N ILE A 422 -1.58 11.01 24.47
CA ILE A 422 -2.36 10.17 25.40
C ILE A 422 -2.08 8.69 25.15
N ASN A 423 -2.11 8.26 23.89
CA ASN A 423 -1.85 6.88 23.51
C ASN A 423 -0.40 6.49 23.80
N HIS A 424 0.55 7.37 23.53
CA HIS A 424 1.96 7.17 23.85
C HIS A 424 2.18 7.04 25.35
N ALA A 425 1.52 7.87 26.17
CA ALA A 425 1.59 7.77 27.62
C ALA A 425 1.09 6.41 28.13
N GLY A 426 -0.10 5.98 27.67
CA GLY A 426 -0.69 4.71 28.07
C GLY A 426 0.05 3.48 27.52
N GLN A 427 0.65 3.56 26.33
CA GLN A 427 1.50 2.48 25.80
C GLN A 427 2.82 2.39 26.56
N ASN A 428 3.44 3.54 26.84
CA ASN A 428 4.69 3.60 27.59
C ASN A 428 4.51 2.99 28.98
N SER A 429 3.42 3.34 29.68
CA SER A 429 3.17 2.82 31.04
C SER A 429 3.07 1.29 31.08
N VAL A 430 2.42 0.69 30.08
CA VAL A 430 2.33 -0.78 29.93
C VAL A 430 3.68 -1.38 29.55
N SER A 431 4.33 -0.86 28.52
CA SER A 431 5.57 -1.43 27.98
C SER A 431 6.74 -1.41 28.97
N LYS A 432 6.77 -0.37 29.82
CA LYS A 432 7.81 -0.15 30.84
C LYS A 432 7.42 -0.69 32.19
N ASN A 433 6.19 -1.17 32.33
CA ASN A 433 5.59 -1.58 33.59
C ASN A 433 5.78 -0.50 34.69
N ALA A 434 5.59 0.76 34.32
CA ALA A 434 5.89 1.93 35.14
C ALA A 434 4.84 3.02 34.95
N MET A 435 4.69 3.93 35.92
CA MET A 435 3.75 5.03 35.77
C MET A 435 4.22 6.02 34.69
N THR A 436 3.30 6.54 33.89
CA THR A 436 3.59 7.57 32.89
C THR A 436 2.62 8.74 33.05
N ALA A 437 3.13 9.96 33.13
CA ALA A 437 2.35 11.17 33.31
C ALA A 437 2.29 11.99 32.02
N LEU A 438 1.08 12.35 31.60
CA LEU A 438 0.85 13.41 30.60
C LEU A 438 0.77 14.75 31.35
N ILE A 439 1.67 15.68 31.02
CA ILE A 439 1.71 17.02 31.59
C ILE A 439 1.22 18.02 30.56
N ALA A 440 0.31 18.91 30.96
CA ALA A 440 -0.14 20.05 30.19
C ALA A 440 0.14 21.34 30.96
N ALA A 441 0.95 22.23 30.39
CA ALA A 441 1.47 23.41 31.05
C ALA A 441 1.12 24.68 30.27
N SER A 442 1.07 25.82 30.96
CA SER A 442 0.92 27.15 30.35
C SER A 442 2.23 27.95 30.49
N PRO A 443 3.15 27.88 29.52
CA PRO A 443 4.47 28.53 29.65
C PRO A 443 4.43 30.06 29.75
N ASP A 444 3.36 30.67 29.31
CA ASP A 444 3.12 32.12 29.24
C ASP A 444 2.20 32.63 30.36
N ALA A 445 1.86 31.79 31.34
CA ALA A 445 0.88 32.07 32.39
C ALA A 445 -0.52 32.50 31.87
N SER A 446 -0.83 32.24 30.60
CA SER A 446 -2.14 32.57 29.99
C SER A 446 -3.29 31.69 30.50
N GLY A 447 -2.97 30.56 31.15
CA GLY A 447 -3.95 29.54 31.50
C GLY A 447 -4.43 28.72 30.31
N ALA A 448 -3.79 28.83 29.15
CA ALA A 448 -4.21 28.16 27.91
C ALA A 448 -3.73 26.70 27.80
N TYR A 449 -2.83 26.25 28.69
CA TYR A 449 -2.31 24.88 28.77
C TYR A 449 -1.76 24.30 27.45
N ARG A 450 -1.19 25.16 26.59
CA ARG A 450 -0.84 24.82 25.21
C ARG A 450 0.42 23.96 25.04
N ALA A 451 1.20 23.73 26.09
CA ALA A 451 2.42 22.94 26.02
C ALA A 451 2.22 21.58 26.71
N LEU A 452 2.52 20.49 26.00
CA LEU A 452 2.32 19.13 26.45
C LEU A 452 3.63 18.35 26.44
N THR A 453 3.82 17.47 27.42
CA THR A 453 4.97 16.54 27.46
C THR A 453 4.63 15.29 28.26
N LEU A 454 5.49 14.28 28.20
CA LEU A 454 5.36 13.03 28.93
C LEU A 454 6.54 12.82 29.89
N LEU A 455 6.22 12.44 31.11
CA LEU A 455 7.17 12.00 32.13
C LEU A 455 6.94 10.51 32.41
N GLU A 456 8.04 9.78 32.59
CA GLU A 456 8.04 8.38 33.02
C GLU A 456 8.55 8.32 34.45
N TYR A 457 7.92 7.51 35.30
CA TYR A 457 8.44 7.20 36.61
C TYR A 457 9.45 6.07 36.50
N VAL A 458 10.66 6.27 37.00
CA VAL A 458 11.73 5.25 37.01
C VAL A 458 11.79 4.64 38.41
N PRO A 459 11.28 3.40 38.61
CA PRO A 459 11.19 2.79 39.94
C PRO A 459 12.55 2.68 40.64
N GLU A 460 13.61 2.33 39.90
CA GLU A 460 14.96 2.12 40.43
C GLU A 460 15.59 3.41 40.98
N ALA A 461 15.30 4.54 40.34
CA ALA A 461 15.77 5.86 40.75
C ALA A 461 14.80 6.57 41.70
N SER A 462 13.57 6.05 41.85
CA SER A 462 12.47 6.70 42.57
C SER A 462 12.18 8.14 42.11
N GLU A 463 12.40 8.41 40.82
CA GLU A 463 12.30 9.75 40.23
C GLU A 463 11.48 9.74 38.94
N TRP A 464 10.88 10.89 38.60
CA TRP A 464 10.24 11.11 37.31
C TRP A 464 11.22 11.72 36.31
N THR A 465 11.28 11.16 35.11
CA THR A 465 12.13 11.66 34.02
C THR A 465 11.29 12.05 32.83
N GLN A 466 11.51 13.25 32.27
CA GLN A 466 10.91 13.63 31.00
C GLN A 466 11.57 12.85 29.87
N PHE A 467 10.79 12.04 29.15
CA PHE A 467 11.29 11.25 28.01
C PHE A 467 10.73 11.73 26.66
N ALA A 468 9.56 12.38 26.66
CA ALA A 468 9.01 12.99 25.44
C ALA A 468 9.47 14.45 25.30
N LYS A 469 9.65 14.90 24.06
CA LYS A 469 9.88 16.33 23.78
C LYS A 469 8.60 17.12 24.05
N TRP A 470 8.76 18.39 24.36
CA TRP A 470 7.62 19.30 24.47
C TRP A 470 6.95 19.51 23.13
N GLU A 471 5.64 19.35 23.10
CA GLU A 471 4.78 19.67 21.98
C GLU A 471 3.93 20.89 22.33
N THR A 472 3.78 21.83 21.41
CA THR A 472 2.99 23.06 21.65
C THR A 472 1.88 23.17 20.63
N LEU A 473 0.66 23.39 21.10
CA LEU A 473 -0.49 23.62 20.24
C LEU A 473 -0.28 24.86 19.38
N LYS A 474 -0.61 24.78 18.09
CA LYS A 474 -0.52 25.96 17.20
C LYS A 474 -1.43 27.11 17.67
N GLU A 475 -1.06 28.32 17.27
CA GLU A 475 -1.87 29.51 17.55
C GLU A 475 -3.26 29.36 16.93
N GLY A 476 -4.27 29.82 17.67
CA GLY A 476 -5.67 29.67 17.29
C GLY A 476 -6.33 28.40 17.80
N ILE A 477 -5.63 27.50 18.49
CA ILE A 477 -6.21 26.33 19.18
C ILE A 477 -5.97 26.43 20.67
N VAL A 478 -7.03 26.19 21.45
CA VAL A 478 -7.04 26.31 22.92
C VAL A 478 -7.80 25.14 23.54
N PHE A 479 -7.44 24.79 24.78
CA PHE A 479 -8.26 23.92 25.60
C PHE A 479 -9.49 24.68 26.12
N ASP A 480 -10.66 24.04 26.08
CA ASP A 480 -11.87 24.48 26.76
C ASP A 480 -11.72 24.17 28.25
N PRO A 481 -11.65 25.18 29.12
CA PRO A 481 -11.39 24.98 30.54
C PRO A 481 -12.51 24.23 31.25
N SER A 482 -13.75 24.21 30.72
CA SER A 482 -14.88 23.53 31.38
C SER A 482 -14.76 22.01 31.38
N GLU A 483 -14.13 21.43 30.37
CA GLU A 483 -13.95 19.97 30.24
C GLU A 483 -12.52 19.57 30.61
N PHE A 484 -11.55 20.46 30.36
CA PHE A 484 -10.14 20.27 30.69
C PHE A 484 -9.83 20.33 32.21
N THR A 485 -10.81 20.71 33.04
CA THR A 485 -10.67 20.70 34.51
C THR A 485 -10.57 19.32 35.14
N THR A 486 -10.89 18.26 34.40
CA THR A 486 -10.78 16.88 34.88
C THR A 486 -9.35 16.42 35.14
N PHE A 487 -8.34 17.18 34.69
CA PHE A 487 -6.93 16.94 35.00
C PHE A 487 -6.60 17.40 36.43
N THR A 488 -5.73 16.65 37.10
CA THR A 488 -5.25 17.06 38.43
C THR A 488 -4.34 18.28 38.32
N ASP A 489 -4.59 19.27 39.18
CA ASP A 489 -3.84 20.53 39.22
C ASP A 489 -2.49 20.37 39.94
N SER A 490 -1.50 21.16 39.54
CA SER A 490 -0.17 21.20 40.18
C SER A 490 -0.15 21.46 41.70
N SER A 491 -1.23 22.00 42.28
CA SER A 491 -1.44 22.11 43.73
C SER A 491 -1.61 20.76 44.45
N VAL A 492 -2.00 19.71 43.73
CA VAL A 492 -2.13 18.34 44.24
C VAL A 492 -0.97 17.53 43.67
N GLN A 493 0.02 17.18 44.49
CA GLN A 493 1.19 16.42 44.06
C GLN A 493 0.92 14.90 44.10
N PRO A 494 1.31 14.12 43.07
CA PRO A 494 1.22 12.67 43.14
C PRO A 494 2.26 12.11 44.11
N GLN A 495 2.12 10.85 44.49
CA GLN A 495 3.16 10.12 45.21
C GLN A 495 3.76 9.07 44.26
N PRO A 496 5.06 9.17 43.92
CA PRO A 496 6.02 10.22 44.32
C PRO A 496 5.84 11.53 43.56
N ALA A 497 6.28 12.64 44.17
CA ALA A 497 6.09 14.00 43.63
C ALA A 497 6.89 14.24 42.35
N PHE A 498 6.36 15.09 41.46
CA PHE A 498 7.09 15.48 40.26
C PHE A 498 8.29 16.38 40.61
N PRO A 499 9.42 16.27 39.88
CA PRO A 499 10.45 17.30 39.92
C PRO A 499 9.91 18.62 39.34
N PRO A 500 10.62 19.75 39.52
CA PRO A 500 10.25 21.01 38.88
C PRO A 500 10.09 20.82 37.35
N ILE A 501 8.87 21.01 36.85
CA ILE A 501 8.56 20.89 35.43
C ILE A 501 9.21 22.05 34.67
N ARG A 502 10.08 21.75 33.71
CA ARG A 502 10.82 22.76 32.93
C ARG A 502 10.44 22.77 31.46
N TYR A 503 10.13 23.95 30.93
CA TYR A 503 9.94 24.21 29.50
C TYR A 503 10.99 25.23 29.04
N ARG A 504 11.78 24.89 28.00
CA ARG A 504 12.88 25.75 27.50
C ARG A 504 13.80 26.25 28.63
N SER A 505 14.17 25.36 29.54
CA SER A 505 15.04 25.59 30.70
C SER A 505 14.44 26.43 31.85
N ALA A 506 13.26 27.03 31.67
CA ALA A 506 12.53 27.73 32.73
C ALA A 506 11.53 26.80 33.42
N SER A 507 11.40 26.91 34.75
CA SER A 507 10.33 26.23 35.48
C SER A 507 8.97 26.80 35.06
N VAL A 508 7.97 25.95 34.81
CA VAL A 508 6.62 26.36 34.41
C VAL A 508 5.61 26.00 35.49
N GLY A 509 4.74 26.96 35.82
CA GLY A 509 3.55 26.79 36.64
C GLY A 509 2.56 27.95 36.37
N PRO A 510 1.24 27.68 36.28
CA PRO A 510 0.54 26.43 36.59
C PRO A 510 0.60 25.36 35.49
N TYR A 511 0.48 24.09 35.89
CA TYR A 511 0.33 22.93 35.00
C TYR A 511 -0.70 21.94 35.55
N LYS A 512 -1.16 21.05 34.69
CA LYS A 512 -2.12 19.99 34.97
C LYS A 512 -1.60 18.65 34.46
N TYR A 513 -2.10 17.55 35.03
CA TYR A 513 -1.61 16.23 34.67
C TYR A 513 -2.64 15.10 34.74
N LEU A 514 -2.33 14.02 34.02
CA LEU A 514 -2.96 12.69 34.11
C LEU A 514 -1.86 11.64 34.27
N ILE A 515 -2.08 10.64 35.13
CA ILE A 515 -1.12 9.54 35.34
C ILE A 515 -1.75 8.23 34.87
N PHE A 516 -1.05 7.55 33.97
CA PHE A 516 -1.32 6.20 33.53
C PHE A 516 -0.55 5.22 34.41
N LEU A 517 -1.26 4.21 34.91
CA LEU A 517 -0.71 3.10 35.65
C LEU A 517 -0.13 2.03 34.70
N PRO A 518 0.66 1.07 35.20
CA PRO A 518 1.23 -0.01 34.38
C PRO A 518 0.20 -0.90 33.66
N ASN A 519 -1.04 -0.94 34.15
CA ASN A 519 -2.16 -1.64 33.49
C ASN A 519 -2.91 -0.74 32.49
N ARG A 520 -2.39 0.44 32.18
CA ARG A 520 -2.96 1.52 31.35
C ARG A 520 -4.11 2.33 31.99
N SER A 521 -4.69 1.92 33.11
CA SER A 521 -5.77 2.69 33.73
C SER A 521 -5.25 4.04 34.25
N LEU A 522 -6.14 5.01 34.44
CA LEU A 522 -5.79 6.27 35.07
C LEU A 522 -5.69 6.09 36.59
N LEU A 523 -4.74 6.79 37.22
CA LEU A 523 -4.54 6.77 38.67
C LEU A 523 -5.81 7.18 39.44
N GLN A 524 -6.57 8.14 38.91
CA GLN A 524 -7.79 8.65 39.53
C GLN A 524 -9.03 7.77 39.27
N ASP A 525 -8.92 6.73 38.42
CA ASP A 525 -9.99 5.83 37.93
C ASP A 525 -11.25 6.53 37.34
N THR A 526 -11.28 7.85 37.32
CA THR A 526 -12.29 8.69 36.69
C THR A 526 -11.87 9.00 35.25
N SER A 527 -12.87 9.12 34.37
CA SER A 527 -12.58 9.49 32.98
C SER A 527 -12.20 10.97 32.89
N ALA A 528 -11.12 11.26 32.16
CA ALA A 528 -10.69 12.62 31.90
C ALA A 528 -11.27 13.10 30.56
N GLN A 529 -11.62 14.38 30.49
CA GLN A 529 -12.18 15.03 29.31
C GLN A 529 -11.26 16.16 28.86
N ILE A 530 -11.10 16.25 27.54
CA ILE A 530 -10.24 17.23 26.90
C ILE A 530 -10.99 17.75 25.70
N LYS A 531 -11.41 19.00 25.75
CA LYS A 531 -12.04 19.64 24.60
C LYS A 531 -11.12 20.71 24.06
N LEU A 532 -10.77 20.58 22.79
CA LEU A 532 -10.02 21.58 22.04
C LEU A 532 -10.99 22.36 21.17
N ALA A 533 -10.75 23.65 21.03
CA ALA A 533 -11.56 24.52 20.20
C ALA A 533 -10.69 25.55 19.47
N GLU A 534 -11.19 26.03 18.33
CA GLU A 534 -10.60 27.18 17.65
C GLU A 534 -10.85 28.44 18.47
N GLY A 535 -9.80 29.12 18.92
CA GLY A 535 -9.91 30.32 19.74
C GLY A 535 -8.58 30.83 20.26
N PHE A 536 -8.66 31.83 21.13
CA PHE A 536 -7.50 32.39 21.82
C PHE A 536 -7.90 32.83 23.23
N PHE A 537 -6.92 32.92 24.13
CA PHE A 537 -7.11 33.50 25.46
C PHE A 537 -6.78 35.00 25.42
N PRO A 538 -7.77 35.88 25.68
CA PRO A 538 -7.47 37.28 25.94
C PRO A 538 -6.58 37.44 27.18
N SER A 539 -5.73 38.46 27.20
CA SER A 539 -4.89 38.75 28.35
C SER A 539 -5.75 38.97 29.61
N GLY A 540 -5.47 38.22 30.69
CA GLY A 540 -6.19 38.30 31.96
C GLY A 540 -7.55 37.60 32.01
N ALA A 541 -7.97 36.89 30.95
CA ALA A 541 -9.23 36.15 30.93
C ALA A 541 -9.09 34.71 31.45
N SER A 542 -10.11 34.23 32.17
CA SER A 542 -10.20 32.83 32.64
C SER A 542 -10.88 31.88 31.66
N THR A 543 -11.44 32.41 30.56
CA THR A 543 -12.12 31.65 29.51
C THR A 543 -11.62 32.05 28.12
N PRO A 544 -11.53 31.11 27.17
CA PRO A 544 -11.11 31.41 25.82
C PRO A 544 -12.21 32.11 25.03
N ASN A 545 -11.81 32.97 24.10
CA ASN A 545 -12.69 33.45 23.04
C ASN A 545 -12.68 32.47 21.87
N TYR A 546 -13.79 31.76 21.67
CA TYR A 546 -13.93 30.86 20.52
C TYR A 546 -14.16 31.64 19.22
N THR A 547 -13.51 31.17 18.16
CA THR A 547 -13.61 31.72 16.80
C THR A 547 -14.97 31.44 16.18
N ARG A 548 -15.60 30.31 16.51
CA ARG A 548 -16.98 29.95 16.13
C ARG A 548 -17.76 29.52 17.36
N ARG A 549 -18.94 30.10 17.58
CA ARG A 549 -19.80 29.84 18.74
C ARG A 549 -21.16 29.33 18.31
N ALA A 550 -21.70 28.38 19.06
CA ALA A 550 -23.11 28.00 18.99
C ALA A 550 -23.97 29.05 19.68
N GLN A 551 -25.30 28.94 19.56
CA GLN A 551 -26.25 29.89 20.14
C GLN A 551 -26.17 29.97 21.67
N ASP A 552 -25.71 28.91 22.32
CA ASP A 552 -25.51 28.81 23.77
C ASP A 552 -24.12 29.31 24.24
N GLY A 553 -23.29 29.80 23.31
CA GLY A 553 -21.94 30.32 23.60
C GLY A 553 -20.83 29.26 23.65
N THR A 554 -21.15 27.97 23.51
CA THR A 554 -20.17 26.88 23.41
C THR A 554 -19.45 26.91 22.04
N PRO A 555 -18.24 26.32 21.92
CA PRO A 555 -17.56 26.29 20.63
C PRO A 555 -18.36 25.46 19.61
N ALA A 556 -18.71 26.06 18.48
CA ALA A 556 -19.46 25.39 17.40
C ALA A 556 -18.60 24.39 16.60
N ASN A 557 -17.27 24.50 16.69
CA ASN A 557 -16.33 23.56 16.10
C ASN A 557 -15.34 23.14 17.20
N TYR A 558 -15.27 21.85 17.51
CA TYR A 558 -14.50 21.32 18.62
C TYR A 558 -13.90 19.94 18.32
N TYR A 559 -12.86 19.58 19.06
CA TYR A 559 -12.28 18.23 19.08
C TYR A 559 -12.25 17.74 20.52
N HIS A 560 -13.17 16.84 20.86
CA HIS A 560 -13.36 16.35 22.22
C HIS A 560 -12.77 14.95 22.38
N VAL A 561 -11.87 14.78 23.34
CA VAL A 561 -11.24 13.51 23.70
C VAL A 561 -11.66 13.15 25.12
N THR A 562 -12.28 11.98 25.28
CA THR A 562 -12.54 11.34 26.57
C THR A 562 -11.52 10.23 26.80
N VAL A 563 -10.74 10.30 27.86
CA VAL A 563 -9.83 9.22 28.30
C VAL A 563 -10.55 8.41 29.37
N LEU A 564 -10.90 7.17 29.06
CA LEU A 564 -11.67 6.29 29.95
C LEU A 564 -10.81 5.86 31.14
N GLY A 565 -11.24 6.20 32.36
CA GLY A 565 -10.49 5.92 33.61
C GLY A 565 -10.01 4.46 33.74
N PRO A 566 -10.92 3.46 33.66
CA PRO A 566 -10.56 2.06 33.86
C PRO A 566 -9.62 1.45 32.82
N THR A 567 -9.53 2.05 31.62
CA THR A 567 -8.78 1.45 30.50
C THR A 567 -7.68 2.34 29.94
N GLY A 568 -7.66 3.63 30.29
CA GLY A 568 -6.82 4.67 29.68
C GLY A 568 -6.99 4.80 28.16
N ARG A 569 -8.07 4.25 27.58
CA ARG A 569 -8.36 4.37 26.14
C ARG A 569 -9.01 5.72 25.85
N SER A 570 -8.64 6.33 24.74
CA SER A 570 -9.25 7.57 24.25
C SER A 570 -10.47 7.28 23.37
N LYS A 571 -11.54 8.05 23.55
CA LYS A 571 -12.70 8.14 22.67
C LYS A 571 -12.79 9.56 22.15
N ILE A 572 -13.02 9.72 20.86
CA ILE A 572 -13.06 11.04 20.20
C ILE A 572 -14.50 11.35 19.82
N ASP A 573 -14.94 12.58 20.10
CA ASP A 573 -16.20 13.16 19.69
C ASP A 573 -15.95 14.53 19.03
N ARG A 574 -16.58 14.78 17.88
CA ARG A 574 -16.46 16.03 17.13
C ARG A 574 -17.66 16.20 16.17
N PRO A 575 -18.06 17.45 15.83
CA PRO A 575 -19.22 17.74 14.98
C PRO A 575 -19.16 17.19 13.56
#